data_AF-A0AA50DCG9-F1
#
_entry.id   AF-A0AA50DCG9-F1
#
_cell.length_a   1.000
_cell.length_b   1.000
_cell.length_c   1.000
_cell.angle_alpha   90.00
_cell.angle_beta   90.00
_cell.angle_gamma   90.00
#
_symmetry.space_group_name_H-M   'P 1'
#
loop_
_entity.id
_entity.type
_entity.pdbx_description
1 polymer ?
#
loop_
_entity_poly.entity_id
_entity_poly.type
_entity_poly.pdbx_seq_one_letter_code
_entity_poly.pdbx_strand_id
1 'polypeptide(L)'
;MPSVYHADNFAGRVNYAATVISRKGGHTRHFDTCFEMDDATEVAVAVYRRSLKNPKLAANIWSYIARETVMRDVEELKDVKTRDLPARAAQSRARAKAVSERILEERRRKQASA
;
A
#
# COMPACT_ATOMS: atom_id res chain seq x y z
N MET A 1 17.89 -6.71 -0.85
CA MET A 1 16.60 -6.34 -0.22
C MET A 1 15.54 -7.29 -0.71
N PRO A 2 14.57 -7.72 0.13
CA PRO A 2 13.44 -8.49 -0.35
C PRO A 2 12.68 -7.69 -1.42
N SER A 3 12.09 -8.40 -2.38
CA SER A 3 11.31 -7.81 -3.47
C SER A 3 9.99 -7.18 -2.98
N VAL A 4 9.50 -6.13 -3.65
CA VAL A 4 8.20 -5.48 -3.34
C VAL A 4 7.01 -6.43 -3.48
N TYR A 5 7.18 -7.50 -4.26
CA TYR A 5 6.19 -8.57 -4.46
C TYR A 5 6.03 -9.50 -3.24
N HIS A 6 6.94 -9.47 -2.26
CA HIS A 6 6.76 -10.28 -1.05
C HIS A 6 5.76 -9.59 -0.11
N ALA A 7 4.69 -10.29 0.25
CA ALA A 7 3.61 -9.74 1.07
C ALA A 7 4.12 -9.19 2.42
N ASP A 8 5.09 -9.84 3.05
CA ASP A 8 5.70 -9.42 4.32
C ASP A 8 6.64 -8.21 4.21
N ASN A 9 7.04 -7.82 3.00
CA ASN A 9 7.99 -6.73 2.76
C ASN A 9 7.36 -5.33 2.69
N PHE A 10 6.54 -4.98 3.69
CA PHE A 10 5.92 -3.66 3.79
C PHE A 10 6.96 -2.53 3.77
N ALA A 11 8.03 -2.67 4.56
CA ALA A 11 9.08 -1.66 4.63
C ALA A 11 9.77 -1.45 3.28
N GLY A 12 9.99 -2.53 2.50
CA GLY A 12 10.54 -2.45 1.16
C GLY A 12 9.65 -1.67 0.20
N ARG A 13 8.33 -1.92 0.19
CA ARG A 13 7.36 -1.15 -0.60
C ARG A 13 7.40 0.35 -0.27
N VAL A 14 7.34 0.71 1.02
CA VAL A 14 7.39 2.12 1.45
C VAL A 14 8.72 2.78 1.07
N ASN A 15 9.84 2.08 1.25
CA ASN A 15 11.17 2.60 0.91
C ASN A 15 11.34 2.81 -0.59
N TYR A 16 10.88 1.85 -1.40
CA TYR A 16 10.97 1.93 -2.85
C TYR A 16 10.09 3.06 -3.38
N ALA A 17 8.81 3.11 -3.01
CA ALA A 17 7.88 4.16 -3.42
C ALA A 17 8.39 5.56 -3.05
N ALA A 18 8.82 5.76 -1.79
CA ALA A 18 9.39 7.02 -1.35
C ALA A 18 10.65 7.42 -2.14
N THR A 19 11.51 6.46 -2.51
CA THR A 19 12.70 6.71 -3.32
C THR A 19 12.33 7.14 -4.74
N VAL A 20 11.40 6.44 -5.40
CA VAL A 20 10.94 6.77 -6.75
C VAL A 20 10.36 8.18 -6.78
N ILE A 21 9.43 8.49 -5.87
CA ILE A 21 8.76 9.79 -5.81
C ILE A 21 9.78 10.90 -5.50
N SER A 22 10.67 10.70 -4.52
CA SER A 22 11.69 11.72 -4.16
C SER A 22 12.64 12.03 -5.33
N ARG A 23 12.88 11.07 -6.21
CA ARG A 23 13.78 11.22 -7.37
C ARG A 23 13.04 11.63 -8.65
N LYS A 24 11.72 11.80 -8.60
CA LYS A 24 10.88 12.02 -9.78
C LYS A 24 11.07 10.91 -10.83
N GLY A 25 11.21 9.67 -10.37
CA GLY A 25 11.41 8.47 -11.21
C GLY A 25 10.16 8.09 -12.01
N GLY A 26 10.30 7.22 -13.01
CA GLY A 26 9.16 6.81 -13.84
C GLY A 26 8.10 5.99 -13.10
N HIS A 27 6.86 6.04 -13.58
CA HIS A 27 5.81 5.08 -13.22
C HIS A 27 6.15 3.72 -13.85
N THR A 28 6.39 2.72 -13.01
CA THR A 28 6.77 1.38 -13.45
C THR A 28 5.90 0.37 -12.75
N ARG A 29 5.73 -0.82 -13.32
CA ARG A 29 5.00 -1.92 -12.66
C ARG A 29 5.53 -2.22 -11.25
N HIS A 30 6.83 -2.04 -11.02
CA HIS A 30 7.43 -2.24 -9.69
C HIS A 30 7.02 -1.14 -8.69
N PHE A 31 6.85 0.09 -9.17
CA PHE A 31 6.28 1.18 -8.38
C PHE A 31 4.80 0.93 -8.10
N ASP A 32 4.02 0.57 -9.12
CA ASP A 32 2.59 0.28 -8.98
C ASP A 32 2.34 -0.85 -7.98
N THR A 33 3.17 -1.91 -8.04
CA THR A 33 3.14 -3.02 -7.08
C THR A 33 3.29 -2.56 -5.63
N CYS A 34 3.96 -1.43 -5.35
CA CYS A 34 4.05 -0.93 -3.97
C CYS A 34 2.67 -0.60 -3.37
N PHE A 35 1.64 -0.43 -4.20
CA PHE A 35 0.27 -0.13 -3.80
C PHE A 35 -0.73 -1.23 -4.19
N GLU A 36 -0.30 -2.34 -4.79
CA GLU A 36 -1.18 -3.43 -5.26
C GLU A 36 -1.10 -4.70 -4.40
N MET A 37 -0.37 -4.66 -3.28
CA MET A 37 -0.14 -5.83 -2.40
C MET A 37 -1.13 -5.91 -1.22
N ASP A 38 -2.37 -5.50 -1.43
CA ASP A 38 -3.47 -5.49 -0.44
C ASP A 38 -3.17 -4.69 0.85
N ASP A 39 -2.25 -3.72 0.76
CA ASP A 39 -1.88 -2.80 1.85
C ASP A 39 -1.58 -1.37 1.36
N ALA A 40 -2.24 -0.98 0.26
CA ALA A 40 -2.07 0.31 -0.40
C ALA A 40 -2.25 1.49 0.56
N THR A 41 -3.30 1.45 1.38
CA THR A 41 -3.65 2.47 2.37
C THR A 41 -2.51 2.70 3.35
N GLU A 42 -1.97 1.64 3.95
CA GLU A 42 -0.88 1.75 4.91
C GLU A 42 0.42 2.22 4.26
N VAL A 43 0.70 1.81 3.01
CA VAL A 43 1.86 2.28 2.25
C VAL A 43 1.73 3.78 1.93
N ALA A 44 0.57 4.22 1.43
CA ALA A 44 0.30 5.61 1.09
C ALA A 44 0.42 6.54 2.32
N VAL A 45 -0.16 6.15 3.45
CA VAL A 45 -0.04 6.89 4.72
C VAL A 45 1.41 6.94 5.20
N ALA A 46 2.15 5.84 5.10
CA ALA A 46 3.57 5.82 5.48
C ALA A 46 4.42 6.75 4.60
N VAL A 47 4.19 6.75 3.28
CA VAL A 47 4.87 7.64 2.33
C VAL A 47 4.51 9.11 2.60
N TYR A 48 3.23 9.42 2.82
CA TYR A 48 2.80 10.76 3.20
C TYR A 48 3.45 11.24 4.50
N ARG A 49 3.43 10.44 5.57
CA ARG A 49 4.06 10.82 6.85
C ARG A 49 5.56 11.06 6.71
N ARG A 50 6.24 10.36 5.80
CA ARG A 50 7.65 10.63 5.47
C ARG A 50 7.82 11.94 4.69
N SER A 51 6.87 12.30 3.84
CA SER A 51 6.94 13.54 3.04
C SER A 51 6.95 14.77 3.94
N LEU A 52 6.25 14.74 5.07
CA LEU A 52 6.24 15.81 6.09
C LEU A 52 7.64 16.20 6.59
N LYS A 53 8.64 15.32 6.44
CA LYS A 53 10.03 15.55 6.85
C LYS A 53 11.03 15.47 5.69
N ASN A 54 10.56 15.27 4.46
CA ASN A 54 11.39 15.12 3.28
C ASN A 54 10.90 16.06 2.16
N PRO A 55 11.56 17.21 1.95
CA PRO A 55 11.13 18.23 0.99
C PRO A 55 11.02 17.71 -0.45
N LYS A 56 11.93 16.83 -0.88
CA LYS A 56 11.88 16.25 -2.24
C LYS A 56 10.66 15.36 -2.41
N LEU A 57 10.35 14.56 -1.40
CA LEU A 57 9.16 13.72 -1.40
C LEU A 57 7.89 14.59 -1.36
N ALA A 58 7.84 15.61 -0.51
CA ALA A 58 6.71 16.53 -0.39
C ALA A 58 6.40 17.28 -1.69
N ALA A 59 7.44 17.72 -2.40
CA ALA A 59 7.28 18.44 -3.67
C ALA A 59 6.67 17.57 -4.78
N ASN A 60 6.88 16.25 -4.73
CA ASN A 60 6.53 15.34 -5.82
C ASN A 60 5.33 14.44 -5.51
N ILE A 61 4.99 14.20 -4.24
CA ILE A 61 4.02 13.14 -3.85
C ILE A 61 2.69 13.21 -4.60
N TRP A 62 2.14 14.40 -4.83
CA TRP A 62 0.85 14.57 -5.49
C TRP A 62 0.87 14.38 -7.01
N SER A 63 2.04 14.28 -7.64
CA SER A 63 2.13 13.83 -9.05
C SER A 63 2.16 12.31 -9.19
N TYR A 64 2.23 11.56 -8.09
CA TYR A 64 2.33 10.10 -8.10
C TYR A 64 1.15 9.39 -7.48
N ILE A 65 0.58 9.95 -6.42
CA ILE A 65 -0.54 9.35 -5.68
C ILE A 65 -1.65 10.39 -5.49
N ALA A 66 -2.90 9.94 -5.62
CA ALA A 66 -4.08 10.81 -5.58
C ALA A 66 -4.22 11.45 -4.19
N ARG A 67 -4.18 12.79 -4.13
CA ARG A 67 -4.18 13.56 -2.89
C ARG A 67 -5.42 13.27 -2.05
N GLU A 68 -6.60 13.30 -2.66
CA GLU A 68 -7.88 13.13 -1.98
C GLU A 68 -7.98 11.75 -1.33
N THR A 69 -7.52 10.71 -2.02
CA THR A 69 -7.46 9.34 -1.47
C THR A 69 -6.49 9.26 -0.30
N VAL A 70 -5.27 9.78 -0.46
CA VAL A 70 -4.26 9.74 0.61
C VAL A 70 -4.73 10.52 1.85
N MET A 71 -5.33 11.70 1.68
CA MET A 71 -5.81 12.49 2.82
C MET A 71 -6.96 11.79 3.56
N ARG A 72 -7.82 11.04 2.85
CA ARG A 72 -8.83 10.17 3.46
C ARG A 72 -8.20 9.05 4.27
N ASP A 73 -7.20 8.38 3.70
CA ASP A 73 -6.48 7.28 4.36
C ASP A 73 -5.71 7.78 5.60
N VAL A 74 -5.15 9.00 5.54
CA VAL A 74 -4.48 9.66 6.67
C VAL A 74 -5.46 9.92 7.81
N GLU A 75 -6.66 10.37 7.50
CA GLU A 75 -7.73 10.57 8.49
C GLU A 75 -8.20 9.24 9.07
N GLU A 76 -8.43 8.21 8.25
CA GLU A 76 -8.81 6.86 8.69
C GLU A 76 -7.77 6.27 9.66
N LEU A 77 -6.49 6.47 9.37
CA LEU A 77 -5.39 5.91 10.16
C LEU A 77 -4.76 6.92 11.14
N LYS A 78 -5.45 8.01 11.48
CA LYS A 78 -4.90 9.08 12.35
C LYS A 78 -4.44 8.58 13.72
N ASP A 79 -5.16 7.61 14.28
CA ASP A 79 -4.87 7.02 15.59
C ASP A 79 -3.84 5.87 15.53
N VAL A 80 -3.48 5.41 14.33
CA VAL A 80 -2.47 4.38 14.12
C VAL A 80 -1.09 5.02 14.05
N LYS A 81 -0.21 4.75 15.01
CA LYS A 81 1.16 5.27 14.98
C LYS A 81 1.94 4.70 13.80
N THR A 82 2.87 5.47 13.24
CA THR A 82 3.67 5.05 12.07
C THR A 82 4.40 3.73 12.29
N ARG A 83 4.88 3.48 13.52
CA ARG A 83 5.56 2.22 13.89
C ARG A 83 4.65 1.00 13.85
N ASP A 84 3.33 1.20 13.95
CA ASP A 84 2.32 0.15 13.99
C ASP A 84 1.70 -0.12 12.59
N LEU A 85 1.99 0.72 11.59
CA LEU A 85 1.54 0.54 10.20
C LEU A 85 1.93 -0.82 9.60
N PRO A 86 3.15 -1.39 9.81
CA PRO A 86 3.47 -2.71 9.28
C PRO A 86 2.55 -3.82 9.78
N ALA A 87 2.15 -3.77 11.07
CA ALA A 87 1.22 -4.73 11.66
C ALA A 87 -0.20 -4.52 11.11
N ARG A 88 -0.65 -3.27 10.99
CA ARG A 88 -1.94 -2.93 10.39
C ARG A 88 -2.03 -3.36 8.92
N ALA A 89 -0.94 -3.21 8.16
CA ALA A 89 -0.81 -3.67 6.78
C ALA A 89 -0.90 -5.20 6.69
N ALA A 90 -0.25 -5.93 7.60
CA ALA A 90 -0.38 -7.38 7.67
C ALA A 90 -1.83 -7.84 7.91
N GLN A 91 -2.58 -7.11 8.75
CA GLN A 91 -4.00 -7.36 8.96
C GLN A 91 -4.82 -7.09 7.68
N SER A 92 -4.55 -6.01 6.95
CA SER A 92 -5.22 -5.72 5.66
C SER A 92 -5.03 -6.86 4.67
N ARG A 93 -3.79 -7.32 4.47
CA ARG A 93 -3.48 -8.44 3.58
C ARG A 93 -4.17 -9.73 4.02
N ALA A 94 -4.18 -10.02 5.32
CA ALA A 94 -4.87 -11.20 5.85
C ALA A 94 -6.40 -11.15 5.58
N ARG A 95 -7.03 -9.98 5.77
CA ARG A 95 -8.45 -9.79 5.45
C ARG A 95 -8.72 -9.91 3.96
N ALA A 96 -7.91 -9.29 3.11
CA ALA A 96 -8.04 -9.38 1.65
C ALA A 96 -7.94 -10.84 1.17
N LYS A 97 -6.97 -11.59 1.70
CA LYS A 97 -6.82 -13.02 1.43
C LYS A 97 -8.06 -13.81 1.84
N ALA A 98 -8.58 -13.60 3.06
CA ALA A 98 -9.77 -14.29 3.53
C ALA A 98 -11.03 -13.99 2.68
N VAL A 99 -11.18 -12.73 2.23
CA VAL A 99 -12.27 -12.35 1.31
C VAL A 99 -12.11 -13.04 -0.05
N SER A 100 -10.91 -13.05 -0.60
CA SER A 100 -10.61 -13.72 -1.88
C SER A 100 -10.91 -15.22 -1.82
N GLU A 101 -10.47 -15.90 -0.75
CA GLU A 101 -10.73 -17.33 -0.52
C GLU A 101 -12.23 -17.63 -0.46
N ARG A 102 -13.01 -16.79 0.25
CA ARG A 102 -14.48 -16.93 0.30
C ARG A 102 -15.12 -16.80 -1.08
N ILE A 103 -14.73 -15.79 -1.86
CA ILE A 103 -15.25 -15.57 -3.22
C ILE A 103 -14.93 -16.76 -4.13
N LEU A 104 -13.71 -17.31 -4.03
CA LEU A 104 -13.30 -18.49 -4.80
C LEU A 104 -14.14 -19.72 -4.42
N GLU A 105 -14.40 -19.93 -3.13
CA GLU A 105 -15.21 -21.04 -2.67
C GLU A 105 -16.67 -20.92 -3.16
N GLU A 106 -17.28 -19.74 -3.06
CA GLU A 106 -18.62 -19.49 -3.58
C GLU A 106 -18.70 -19.75 -5.10
N ARG A 107 -17.69 -19.33 -5.86
CA ARG A 107 -17.61 -19.59 -7.31
C ARG A 107 -17.51 -21.08 -7.60
N ARG A 108 -16.69 -21.84 -6.87
CA ARG A 108 -16.57 -23.29 -7.02
C ARG A 108 -17.90 -23.99 -6.74
N ARG A 109 -18.60 -23.59 -5.67
CA ARG A 109 -19.92 -24.15 -5.34
C ARG A 109 -20.94 -23.90 -6.45
N LYS A 110 -20.99 -22.68 -7.00
CA LYS A 110 -21.88 -22.33 -8.12
C LYS A 110 -21.57 -23.11 -9.40
N GLN A 111 -20.29 -23.36 -9.70
CA GLN A 111 -19.88 -24.16 -10.84
C GLN A 111 -20.18 -25.65 -10.67
N ALA A 112 -20.12 -26.17 -9.44
CA ALA A 112 -20.46 -27.58 -9.16
C ALA A 112 -21.97 -27.85 -9.13
N SER A 113 -22.79 -26.81 -8.97
CA SER A 113 -24.26 -26.90 -8.97
C SER A 113 -24.91 -26.55 -10.33
N ALA A 114 -24.11 -26.25 -11.35
CA ALA A 114 -24.54 -25.92 -12.71
C ALA A 114 -24.25 -27.10 -13.65
#